data_AF-A0A1Q7I518-F1
#
_entry.id   AF-A0A1Q7I518-F1
#
_cell.length_a   1.000
_cell.length_b   1.000
_cell.length_c   1.000
_cell.angle_alpha   90.00
_cell.angle_beta   90.00
_cell.angle_gamma   90.00
#
_symmetry.space_group_name_H-M   'P 1'
#
loop_
_entity.id
_entity.type
_entity.pdbx_description
1 polymer ?
#
loop_
_entity_poly.entity_id
_entity_poly.type
_entity_poly.pdbx_seq_one_letter_code
_entity_poly.pdbx_strand_id
1 'polypeptide(L)'
;MSGRVLVVALVIIGTALGLGAWWLRDGESQGAVTVDEIGDKVQTVRRGQLPSFATGGDVATLYRFAADHPEKLTGAVCTCGCVNVGHVNNRFCYVKAERGDMQTFTSHAAT
;
A
#
# COMPACT_ATOMS: atom_id res chain seq x y z
N MET A 1 37.25 16.08 -32.00
CA MET A 1 36.81 15.50 -30.70
C MET A 1 37.62 14.25 -30.45
N SER A 2 38.37 14.19 -29.34
CA SER A 2 39.20 13.03 -29.01
C SER A 2 38.33 11.89 -28.47
N GLY A 3 38.63 10.64 -28.83
CA GLY A 3 37.81 9.47 -28.47
C GLY A 3 37.56 9.32 -26.96
N ARG A 4 38.42 9.88 -26.11
CA ARG A 4 38.25 9.94 -24.65
C ARG A 4 37.04 10.77 -24.22
N VAL A 5 36.74 11.85 -24.93
CA VAL A 5 35.56 12.70 -24.65
C VAL A 5 34.26 11.97 -25.02
N LEU A 6 34.28 11.18 -26.10
CA LEU A 6 33.12 10.38 -26.52
C LEU A 6 32.81 9.26 -25.52
N VAL A 7 33.83 8.56 -25.02
CA VAL A 7 33.67 7.50 -24.01
C VAL A 7 33.13 8.05 -22.69
N VAL A 8 33.66 9.18 -22.22
CA VAL A 8 33.17 9.81 -20.98
C VAL A 8 31.71 10.26 -21.14
N ALA A 9 31.34 10.84 -22.28
CA ALA A 9 29.96 11.24 -22.54
C ALA A 9 28.99 10.04 -22.53
N LEU A 10 29.36 8.92 -23.17
CA LEU A 10 28.54 7.71 -23.20
C LEU A 10 28.35 7.09 -21.80
N VAL A 11 29.39 7.11 -20.96
CA VAL A 11 29.30 6.61 -19.58
C VAL A 11 28.34 7.45 -18.75
N ILE A 12 28.43 8.79 -18.84
CA ILE A 12 27.55 9.71 -18.10
C ILE A 12 26.09 9.57 -18.53
N ILE A 13 25.84 9.45 -19.84
CA ILE A 13 24.49 9.26 -20.36
C ILE A 13 23.94 7.90 -19.92
N GLY A 14 24.74 6.84 -19.98
CA GLY A 14 24.36 5.51 -19.53
C GLY A 14 23.99 5.45 -18.05
N THR A 15 24.77 6.09 -17.18
CA THR A 15 24.47 6.16 -15.74
C THR A 15 23.25 7.03 -15.45
N ALA A 16 23.09 8.17 -16.14
CA ALA A 16 21.90 9.01 -15.98
C ALA A 16 20.62 8.28 -16.39
N LEU A 17 20.64 7.53 -17.50
CA LEU A 17 19.49 6.74 -17.96
C LEU A 17 19.21 5.55 -17.03
N GLY A 18 20.25 4.87 -16.53
CA GLY A 18 20.10 3.77 -15.57
C GLY A 18 19.50 4.22 -14.24
N LEU A 19 19.96 5.36 -13.70
CA LEU A 19 19.43 5.95 -12.47
C LEU A 19 17.99 6.45 -12.64
N GLY A 20 17.67 7.07 -13.78
CA GLY A 20 16.31 7.52 -14.09
C GLY A 20 15.31 6.37 -14.22
N ALA A 21 15.71 5.27 -14.88
CA ALA A 21 14.86 4.09 -15.05
C ALA A 21 14.58 3.36 -13.71
N TRP A 22 15.55 3.35 -12.78
CA TRP A 22 15.35 2.77 -11.45
C TRP A 22 14.31 3.55 -10.63
N TRP A 23 14.37 4.88 -10.65
CA TRP A 23 13.40 5.75 -9.95
C TRP A 23 11.97 5.64 -10.49
N LEU A 24 11.81 5.51 -11.80
CA LEU A 24 10.47 5.36 -12.41
C LEU A 24 9.81 4.01 -12.09
N ARG A 25 10.61 2.96 -11.87
CA ARG A 25 10.10 1.63 -11.53
C ARG A 25 9.51 1.55 -10.12
N ASP A 26 10.01 2.33 -9.17
CA ASP A 26 9.47 2.33 -7.79
C ASP A 26 8.15 3.11 -7.68
N GLY A 27 7.90 4.07 -8.58
CA GLY A 27 6.73 4.96 -8.53
C GLY A 27 5.39 4.36 -8.99
N GLU A 28 5.38 3.20 -9.65
CA GLU A 28 4.20 2.70 -10.39
C GLU A 28 3.31 1.68 -9.62
N SER A 29 3.59 1.36 -8.35
CA SER A 29 3.06 0.10 -7.78
C SER A 29 1.84 0.17 -6.85
N GLN A 30 1.25 1.34 -6.58
CA GLN A 30 0.09 1.48 -5.68
C GLN A 30 -1.10 2.15 -6.36
N GLY A 31 -2.31 1.61 -6.17
CA GLY A 31 -3.54 2.24 -6.66
C GLY A 31 -3.76 3.61 -6.02
N ALA A 32 -4.54 4.48 -6.69
CA ALA A 32 -4.90 5.78 -6.13
C ALA A 32 -5.71 5.63 -4.83
N VAL A 33 -5.53 6.57 -3.90
CA VAL A 33 -6.38 6.67 -2.70
C VAL A 33 -7.71 7.30 -3.11
N THR A 34 -8.81 6.63 -2.79
CA THR A 34 -10.18 7.16 -2.91
C THR A 34 -10.77 7.41 -1.53
N VAL A 35 -11.87 8.15 -1.46
CA VAL A 35 -12.67 8.29 -0.24
C VAL A 35 -14.03 7.65 -0.49
N ASP A 36 -14.46 6.76 0.40
CA ASP A 36 -15.76 6.08 0.27
C ASP A 36 -16.92 6.89 0.86
N GLU A 37 -18.13 6.37 0.79
CA GLU A 37 -19.36 7.04 1.23
C GLU A 37 -19.41 7.31 2.74
N ILE A 38 -18.60 6.60 3.53
CA ILE A 38 -18.48 6.75 4.99
C ILE A 38 -17.38 7.78 5.34
N GLY A 39 -16.58 8.18 4.35
CA GLY A 39 -15.47 9.12 4.51
C GLY A 39 -14.11 8.46 4.75
N ASP A 40 -14.03 7.13 4.65
CA ASP A 40 -12.76 6.42 4.83
C ASP A 40 -11.90 6.53 3.58
N LYS A 41 -10.58 6.69 3.77
CA LYS A 41 -9.61 6.53 2.70
C LYS A 41 -9.51 5.05 2.34
N VAL A 42 -9.60 4.74 1.05
CA VAL A 42 -9.51 3.39 0.53
C VAL A 42 -8.39 3.32 -0.49
N GLN A 43 -7.55 2.29 -0.41
CA GLN A 43 -6.47 2.08 -1.35
C GLN A 43 -6.25 0.60 -1.61
N THR A 44 -6.10 0.25 -2.89
CA THR A 44 -5.74 -1.10 -3.30
C THR A 44 -4.25 -1.15 -3.63
N VAL A 45 -3.54 -2.06 -2.97
CA VAL A 45 -2.08 -2.25 -3.10
C VAL A 45 -1.77 -3.72 -3.30
N ARG A 46 -0.54 -4.04 -3.71
CA ARG A 46 -0.08 -5.43 -3.76
C ARG A 46 0.13 -5.98 -2.35
N ARG A 47 -0.08 -7.28 -2.16
CA ARG A 47 0.18 -7.98 -0.90
C ARG A 47 1.63 -7.74 -0.46
N GLY A 48 1.81 -7.48 0.83
CA GLY A 48 3.10 -7.08 1.41
C GLY A 48 3.38 -5.58 1.35
N GLN A 49 2.58 -4.80 0.60
CA GLN A 49 2.60 -3.34 0.68
C GLN A 49 1.52 -2.85 1.65
N LEU A 50 1.76 -1.68 2.24
CA LEU A 50 0.78 -0.97 3.07
C LEU A 50 0.15 0.18 2.28
N PRO A 51 -1.08 0.59 2.63
CA PRO A 51 -1.67 1.77 2.05
C PRO A 51 -0.90 3.02 2.51
N SER A 52 -0.81 4.02 1.63
CA SER A 52 -0.14 5.31 1.87
C SER A 52 -0.72 6.10 3.05
N PHE A 53 -1.95 5.82 3.46
CA PHE A 53 -2.54 6.43 4.66
C PHE A 53 -2.19 5.71 5.97
N ALA A 54 -1.62 4.50 5.93
CA ALA A 54 -1.13 3.81 7.12
C ALA A 54 0.26 4.32 7.51
N THR A 55 0.36 5.60 7.83
CA THR A 55 1.62 6.29 8.16
C THR A 55 1.63 6.79 9.59
N GLY A 56 2.81 6.75 10.23
CA GLY A 56 3.04 7.29 11.56
C GLY A 56 2.68 6.34 12.72
N GLY A 57 3.47 6.45 13.79
CA GLY A 57 3.27 5.72 15.06
C GLY A 57 3.01 4.23 14.88
N ASP A 58 2.09 3.70 15.68
CA ASP A 58 1.71 2.29 15.64
C ASP A 58 0.77 1.94 14.49
N VAL A 59 0.26 2.92 13.72
CA VAL A 59 -0.70 2.69 12.64
C VAL A 59 -0.13 1.74 11.59
N ALA A 60 1.08 2.00 11.09
CA ALA A 60 1.72 1.11 10.11
C ALA A 60 1.91 -0.32 10.65
N THR A 61 2.21 -0.45 11.94
CA THR A 61 2.39 -1.74 12.62
C THR A 61 1.06 -2.49 12.71
N LEU A 62 -0.03 -1.82 13.08
CA LEU A 62 -1.36 -2.41 13.18
C LEU A 62 -1.89 -2.87 11.82
N TYR A 63 -1.72 -2.07 10.76
CA TYR A 63 -2.12 -2.46 9.40
C TYR A 63 -1.33 -3.66 8.89
N ARG A 64 -0.02 -3.70 9.17
CA ARG A 64 0.81 -4.86 8.84
C ARG A 64 0.36 -6.09 9.61
N PHE A 65 0.14 -5.96 10.92
CA PHE A 65 -0.37 -7.06 11.75
C PHE A 65 -1.72 -7.59 11.23
N ALA A 66 -2.63 -6.69 10.84
CA ALA A 66 -3.93 -7.07 10.30
C ALA A 66 -3.85 -7.80 8.95
N ALA A 67 -2.89 -7.43 8.11
CA ALA A 67 -2.62 -8.09 6.83
C ALA A 67 -1.95 -9.46 7.01
N ASP A 68 -1.00 -9.56 7.94
CA ASP A 68 -0.15 -10.74 8.13
C ASP A 68 -0.78 -11.80 9.06
N HIS A 69 -1.68 -11.38 9.96
CA HIS A 69 -2.32 -12.24 10.96
C HIS A 69 -3.85 -12.16 10.92
N PRO A 70 -4.49 -12.43 9.76
CA PRO A 70 -5.94 -12.32 9.62
C PRO A 70 -6.69 -13.20 10.64
N GLU A 71 -6.15 -14.38 10.97
CA GLU A 71 -6.73 -15.34 11.91
C GLU A 71 -6.86 -14.79 13.34
N LYS A 72 -5.97 -13.87 13.73
CA LYS A 72 -6.00 -13.23 15.06
C LYS A 72 -7.15 -12.22 15.16
N LEU A 73 -7.52 -11.60 14.04
CA LEU A 73 -8.58 -10.60 13.99
C LEU A 73 -9.94 -11.20 13.66
N THR A 74 -10.00 -12.37 13.01
CA THR A 74 -11.26 -13.03 12.66
C THR A 74 -12.04 -13.54 13.88
N GLY A 75 -11.36 -13.90 14.96
CA GLY A 75 -12.00 -14.33 16.22
C GLY A 75 -12.42 -13.17 17.13
N ALA A 76 -11.99 -11.95 16.83
CA ALA A 76 -12.33 -10.77 17.63
C ALA A 76 -13.69 -10.23 17.20
N VAL A 77 -14.61 -10.11 18.17
CA VAL A 77 -15.93 -9.50 17.95
C VAL A 77 -15.75 -8.06 17.50
N CYS A 78 -16.38 -7.71 16.38
CA CYS A 78 -16.48 -6.32 15.95
C CYS A 78 -17.58 -5.63 16.77
N THR A 79 -17.22 -4.64 17.58
CA THR A 79 -18.16 -3.86 18.40
C THR A 79 -18.54 -2.52 17.75
N CYS A 80 -18.10 -2.26 16.52
CA CYS A 80 -18.31 -1.00 15.80
C CYS A 80 -19.73 -0.85 15.21
N GLY A 81 -20.58 -1.88 15.32
CA GLY A 81 -21.96 -1.85 14.80
C GLY A 81 -22.08 -2.14 13.29
N CYS A 82 -20.97 -2.42 12.59
CA CYS A 82 -20.94 -2.64 11.14
C CYS A 82 -21.36 -4.06 10.70
N VAL A 83 -21.86 -4.91 11.60
CA VAL A 83 -22.25 -6.29 11.26
C VAL A 83 -23.33 -6.32 10.18
N ASN A 84 -24.27 -5.37 10.21
CA ASN A 84 -25.37 -5.27 9.24
C ASN A 84 -24.93 -4.87 7.82
N VAL A 85 -23.68 -4.44 7.63
CA VAL A 85 -23.08 -4.17 6.31
C VAL A 85 -22.03 -5.22 5.93
N GLY A 86 -22.03 -6.37 6.61
CA GLY A 86 -21.19 -7.52 6.27
C GLY A 86 -19.82 -7.56 6.96
N HIS A 87 -19.52 -6.61 7.86
CA HIS A 87 -18.27 -6.62 8.63
C HIS A 87 -18.44 -7.50 9.87
N VAL A 88 -18.06 -8.78 9.74
CA VAL A 88 -18.32 -9.79 10.77
C VAL A 88 -17.24 -9.89 11.85
N ASN A 89 -16.08 -9.25 11.65
CA ASN A 89 -14.97 -9.26 12.61
C ASN A 89 -14.05 -8.04 12.44
N ASN A 90 -13.14 -7.85 13.40
CA ASN A 90 -12.26 -6.68 13.47
C ASN A 90 -11.28 -6.56 12.28
N ARG A 91 -11.07 -7.63 11.50
CA ARG A 91 -10.23 -7.57 10.30
C ARG A 91 -10.77 -6.58 9.27
N PHE A 92 -12.10 -6.45 9.18
CA PHE A 92 -12.75 -5.56 8.22
C PHE A 92 -12.49 -4.06 8.49
N CYS A 93 -12.02 -3.71 9.70
CA CYS A 93 -11.59 -2.35 10.02
C CYS A 93 -10.27 -1.95 9.31
N TYR A 94 -9.54 -2.93 8.77
CA TYR A 94 -8.26 -2.72 8.10
C TYR A 94 -8.34 -3.10 6.62
N VAL A 95 -8.91 -4.28 6.32
CA VAL A 95 -8.89 -4.90 5.00
C VAL A 95 -10.32 -5.12 4.51
N LYS A 96 -10.74 -4.38 3.48
CA LYS A 96 -12.09 -4.48 2.89
C LYS A 96 -12.21 -5.67 1.93
N ALA A 97 -11.17 -5.93 1.15
CA ALA A 97 -11.20 -6.93 0.09
C ALA A 97 -9.81 -7.46 -0.24
N GLU A 98 -9.77 -8.67 -0.81
CA GLU A 98 -8.58 -9.27 -1.39
C GLU A 98 -8.94 -9.94 -2.71
N ARG A 99 -8.06 -9.79 -3.72
CA ARG A 99 -8.22 -10.40 -5.02
C ARG A 99 -6.86 -10.79 -5.58
N GLY A 100 -6.53 -12.08 -5.55
CA GLY A 100 -5.23 -12.57 -6.01
C GLY A 100 -4.09 -12.01 -5.15
N ASP A 101 -3.17 -11.27 -5.79
CA ASP A 101 -2.05 -10.56 -5.14
C ASP A 101 -2.41 -9.15 -4.68
N MET A 102 -3.65 -8.69 -4.87
CA MET A 102 -4.10 -7.35 -4.49
C MET A 102 -4.91 -7.37 -3.19
N GLN A 103 -4.71 -6.34 -2.37
CA GLN A 103 -5.40 -6.13 -1.10
C GLN A 103 -5.92 -4.69 -1.03
N THR A 104 -7.19 -4.54 -0.68
CA THR A 104 -7.85 -3.24 -0.51
C THR A 104 -7.96 -2.91 0.97
N PHE A 105 -7.29 -1.84 1.38
CA PHE A 105 -7.32 -1.34 2.75
C PHE A 105 -8.32 -0.18 2.90
N THR A 106 -8.81 0.02 4.12
CA THR A 106 -9.60 1.19 4.54
C THR A 106 -8.89 1.91 5.68
N SER A 107 -9.06 3.23 5.82
CA SER A 107 -8.55 4.00 6.97
C SER A 107 -9.35 3.78 8.25
N HIS A 108 -10.46 3.04 8.21
CA HIS A 108 -11.44 2.90 9.30
C HIS A 108 -10.83 2.67 10.68
N ALA A 109 -9.84 1.77 10.80
CA ALA A 109 -9.19 1.47 12.08
C ALA A 109 -8.33 2.62 12.66
N ALA A 110 -8.09 3.68 11.88
CA ALA A 110 -7.25 4.82 12.23
C ALA A 110 -8.03 6.16 12.19
N THR A 111 -9.36 6.11 12.05
CA THR A 111 -10.27 7.27 12.12
C THR A 111 -10.77 7.44 13.55
#